data_AF-X1LTG7-F1
#
_entry.id   AF-X1LTG7-F1
#
_cell.length_a   1.000
_cell.length_b   1.000
_cell.length_c   1.000
_cell.angle_alpha   90.00
_cell.angle_beta   90.00
_cell.angle_gamma   90.00
#
_symmetry.space_group_name_H-M   'P 1'
#
loop_
_entity.id
_entity.type
_entity.pdbx_description
1 polymer ?
#
loop_
_entity_poly.entity_id
_entity_poly.type
_entity_poly.pdbx_seq_one_letter_code
_entity_poly.pdbx_strand_id
1 'polypeptide(L)'
;MSQIDSLNASGTHREMTEIEIREKLGLSSQINFNHFYNHEYNDPQQLITVGEISAAFVAEKTEGELSQSIPVVVNKLVVADYDLIITLGGTLPHEAAGYAGGLKVFFPGISGPGVIDLLHWAAVLIGIPQIIGTVDNPAREVINQGSSYIFDQIKASTISFNMVFEEEHQVIPKGLYIGAGYNGFIEAY
;
A
#
# COMPACT_ATOMS: atom_id res chain seq x y z
N MET A 1 9.97 13.59 20.07
CA MET A 1 9.88 12.31 19.34
C MET A 1 10.95 11.40 19.91
N SER A 2 10.60 10.32 20.60
CA SER A 2 11.59 9.41 21.21
C SER A 2 11.96 8.23 20.32
N GLN A 3 11.16 7.93 19.29
CA GLN A 3 11.37 6.81 18.37
C GLN A 3 10.88 7.17 16.96
N ILE A 4 11.69 6.87 15.93
CA ILE A 4 11.33 6.97 14.52
C ILE A 4 11.77 5.68 13.84
N ASP A 5 10.84 4.98 13.21
CA ASP A 5 11.09 3.75 12.48
C ASP A 5 10.67 3.91 11.02
N SER A 6 11.29 3.14 10.11
CA SER A 6 10.84 3.04 8.72
C SER A 6 10.42 1.62 8.39
N LEU A 7 9.42 1.48 7.51
CA LEU A 7 9.04 0.20 6.92
C LEU A 7 9.07 0.33 5.39
N ASN A 8 9.87 -0.51 4.73
CA ASN A 8 9.85 -0.65 3.28
C ASN A 8 8.61 -1.45 2.83
N ALA A 9 7.67 -0.79 2.15
CA ALA A 9 6.47 -1.39 1.58
C ALA A 9 6.79 -2.12 0.26
N SER A 10 7.50 -3.24 0.35
CA SER A 10 8.09 -3.96 -0.79
C SER A 10 7.10 -4.78 -1.62
N GLY A 11 5.91 -5.10 -1.10
CA GLY A 11 5.09 -6.18 -1.67
C GLY A 11 5.91 -7.47 -1.76
N THR A 12 6.06 -8.02 -2.95
CA THR A 12 6.86 -9.25 -3.21
C THR A 12 8.33 -8.99 -3.57
N HIS A 13 8.78 -7.73 -3.60
CA HIS A 13 10.15 -7.40 -3.97
C HIS A 13 11.14 -7.85 -2.89
N ARG A 14 12.42 -7.96 -3.26
CA ARG A 14 13.50 -8.25 -2.31
C ARG A 14 13.57 -7.18 -1.20
N GLU A 15 14.16 -7.57 -0.08
CA GLU A 15 14.56 -6.63 0.94
C GLU A 15 15.54 -5.58 0.39
N MET A 16 15.41 -4.36 0.90
CA MET A 16 16.41 -3.32 0.73
C MET A 16 17.45 -3.43 1.84
N THR A 17 18.71 -3.17 1.52
CA THR A 17 19.75 -2.96 2.54
C THR A 17 19.47 -1.66 3.31
N GLU A 18 20.03 -1.51 4.51
CA GLU A 18 19.93 -0.26 5.26
C GLU A 18 20.46 0.93 4.44
N ILE A 19 21.55 0.76 3.69
CA ILE A 19 22.12 1.80 2.83
C ILE A 19 21.08 2.29 1.81
N GLU A 20 20.41 1.36 1.11
CA GLU A 20 19.37 1.70 0.14
C GLU A 20 18.19 2.44 0.80
N ILE A 21 17.79 2.05 2.01
CA ILE A 21 16.70 2.72 2.74
C ILE A 21 17.10 4.14 3.13
N ARG A 22 18.33 4.33 3.63
CA ARG A 22 18.84 5.65 3.99
C ARG A 22 18.96 6.57 2.78
N GLU A 23 19.46 6.06 1.66
CA GLU A 23 19.52 6.80 0.39
C GLU A 23 18.12 7.19 -0.08
N LYS A 24 17.16 6.25 -0.08
CA LYS A 24 15.77 6.51 -0.47
C LYS A 24 15.12 7.60 0.37
N LEU A 25 15.38 7.62 1.67
CA LEU A 25 14.83 8.58 2.62
C LEU A 25 15.65 9.89 2.71
N GLY A 26 16.76 10.01 1.99
CA GLY A 26 17.64 11.18 2.06
C GLY A 26 18.28 11.38 3.44
N LEU A 27 18.46 10.29 4.21
CA LEU A 27 18.98 10.36 5.57
C LEU A 27 20.50 10.49 5.56
N SER A 28 20.99 11.60 6.13
CA SER A 28 22.42 11.73 6.44
C SER A 28 22.82 10.77 7.57
N SER A 29 24.12 10.58 7.77
CA SER A 29 24.65 9.78 8.90
C SER A 29 24.33 10.37 10.28
N GLN A 30 23.84 11.61 10.33
CA GLN A 30 23.50 12.30 11.58
C GLN A 30 22.04 12.09 12.00
N ILE A 31 21.17 11.68 11.08
CA ILE A 31 19.77 11.34 11.39
C ILE A 31 19.69 9.84 11.64
N ASN A 32 19.34 9.46 12.86
CA ASN A 32 19.22 8.06 13.23
C ASN A 32 17.76 7.72 13.49
N PHE A 33 17.25 6.79 12.68
CA PHE A 33 16.04 6.05 12.97
C PHE A 33 16.41 4.92 13.93
N ASN A 34 15.46 4.48 14.74
CA ASN A 34 15.67 3.41 15.70
C ASN A 34 15.74 2.06 14.97
N HIS A 35 14.87 1.85 13.97
CA HIS A 35 14.87 0.65 13.15
C HIS A 35 14.56 0.95 11.68
N PHE A 36 15.18 0.15 10.81
CA PHE A 36 14.91 0.10 9.38
C PHE A 36 14.31 -1.26 9.03
N TYR A 37 12.99 -1.36 9.04
CA TYR A 37 12.29 -2.61 8.74
C TYR A 37 12.09 -2.83 7.24
N ASN A 38 12.24 -4.08 6.81
CA ASN A 38 11.70 -4.55 5.54
C ASN A 38 10.38 -5.26 5.77
N HIS A 39 9.47 -5.18 4.80
CA HIS A 39 8.26 -5.98 4.81
C HIS A 39 8.58 -7.44 4.44
N GLU A 40 8.38 -8.35 5.39
CA GLU A 40 8.54 -9.79 5.20
C GLU A 40 7.19 -10.41 4.80
N TYR A 41 6.79 -10.22 3.54
CA TYR A 41 5.45 -10.57 3.07
C TYR A 41 5.07 -12.03 3.26
N ASN A 42 6.04 -12.94 3.36
CA ASN A 42 5.84 -14.38 3.50
C ASN A 42 6.18 -14.93 4.90
N ASP A 43 6.57 -14.08 5.87
CA ASP A 43 6.74 -14.51 7.26
C ASP A 43 5.43 -14.30 8.05
N PRO A 44 4.69 -15.38 8.37
CA PRO A 44 3.44 -15.26 9.13
C PRO A 44 3.63 -14.66 10.52
N GLN A 45 4.84 -14.66 11.10
CA GLN A 45 5.11 -14.04 12.40
C GLN A 45 5.15 -12.51 12.34
N GLN A 46 5.35 -11.92 11.17
CA GLN A 46 5.33 -10.46 10.96
C GLN A 46 3.96 -9.94 10.52
N LEU A 47 3.01 -10.84 10.30
CA LEU A 47 1.71 -10.50 9.73
C LEU A 47 0.58 -10.68 10.75
N ILE A 48 -0.51 -9.95 10.52
CA ILE A 48 -1.74 -10.05 11.28
C ILE A 48 -2.94 -9.99 10.33
N THR A 49 -3.96 -10.80 10.61
CA THR A 49 -5.24 -10.74 9.92
C THR A 49 -6.12 -9.69 10.60
N VAL A 50 -6.58 -8.70 9.84
CA VAL A 50 -7.39 -7.56 10.34
C VAL A 50 -8.82 -7.54 9.80
N GLY A 51 -9.14 -8.43 8.87
CA GLY A 51 -10.47 -8.52 8.29
C GLY A 51 -10.53 -9.54 7.15
N GLU A 52 -11.65 -9.54 6.45
CA GLU A 52 -11.87 -10.37 5.27
C GLU A 52 -12.80 -9.65 4.28
N ILE A 53 -12.39 -9.58 3.02
CA ILE A 53 -13.26 -9.16 1.91
C ILE A 53 -14.10 -10.38 1.52
N SER A 54 -15.42 -10.22 1.52
CA SER A 54 -16.34 -11.35 1.26
C SER A 54 -16.22 -11.87 -0.17
N ALA A 55 -16.43 -13.18 -0.35
CA ALA A 55 -16.48 -13.80 -1.68
C ALA A 55 -17.55 -13.17 -2.59
N ALA A 56 -18.66 -12.70 -2.00
CA ALA A 56 -19.73 -12.02 -2.73
C ALA A 56 -19.27 -10.67 -3.31
N PHE A 57 -18.52 -9.88 -2.54
CA PHE A 57 -17.94 -8.63 -3.02
C PHE A 57 -16.93 -8.90 -4.13
N VAL A 58 -16.05 -9.89 -3.96
CA VAL A 58 -15.07 -10.27 -4.97
C VAL A 58 -15.76 -10.71 -6.26
N ALA A 59 -16.76 -11.58 -6.16
CA ALA A 59 -17.55 -12.03 -7.31
C ALA A 59 -18.24 -10.88 -8.03
N GLU A 60 -18.79 -9.90 -7.30
CA GLU A 60 -19.35 -8.70 -7.91
C GLU A 60 -18.30 -7.93 -8.73
N LYS A 61 -17.11 -7.70 -8.16
CA LYS A 61 -16.04 -6.93 -8.81
C LYS A 61 -15.36 -7.64 -9.97
N THR A 62 -15.47 -8.97 -10.04
CA THR A 62 -14.91 -9.79 -11.13
C THR A 62 -15.97 -10.37 -12.04
N GLU A 63 -17.20 -9.83 -12.05
CA GLU A 63 -18.32 -10.33 -12.87
C GLU A 63 -18.61 -11.85 -12.72
N GLY A 64 -18.34 -12.40 -11.54
CA GLY A 64 -18.54 -13.80 -11.18
C GLY A 64 -17.36 -14.73 -11.48
N GLU A 65 -16.31 -14.26 -12.16
CA GLU A 65 -15.16 -15.09 -12.55
C GLU A 65 -14.30 -15.54 -11.35
N LEU A 66 -14.31 -14.80 -10.24
CA LEU A 66 -13.69 -15.17 -8.97
C LEU A 66 -14.70 -15.07 -7.82
N SER A 67 -15.00 -16.19 -7.15
CA SER A 67 -15.90 -16.23 -5.99
C SER A 67 -15.20 -16.80 -4.77
N GLN A 68 -14.17 -16.08 -4.31
CA GLN A 68 -13.35 -16.45 -3.15
C GLN A 68 -13.18 -15.22 -2.24
N SER A 69 -13.19 -15.42 -0.93
CA SER A 69 -12.89 -14.33 0.01
C SER A 69 -11.40 -14.00 -0.02
N ILE A 70 -11.07 -12.74 0.27
CA ILE A 70 -9.67 -12.29 0.40
C ILE A 70 -9.43 -11.96 1.87
N PRO A 71 -8.60 -12.74 2.60
CA PRO A 71 -8.25 -12.40 3.96
C PRO A 71 -7.40 -11.12 3.94
N VAL A 72 -7.73 -10.14 4.77
CA VAL A 72 -6.95 -8.90 4.87
C VAL A 72 -5.82 -9.14 5.85
N VAL A 73 -4.67 -9.55 5.32
CA VAL A 73 -3.46 -9.88 6.09
C VAL A 73 -2.38 -8.86 5.78
N VAL A 74 -1.87 -8.19 6.80
CA VAL A 74 -0.88 -7.09 6.66
C VAL A 74 0.20 -7.12 7.71
N ASN A 75 1.28 -6.36 7.49
CA ASN A 75 2.36 -6.22 8.46
C ASN A 75 1.86 -5.66 9.80
N LYS A 76 2.16 -6.37 10.90
CA LYS A 76 1.67 -6.05 12.25
C LYS A 76 2.16 -4.69 12.78
N LEU A 77 3.21 -4.11 12.20
CA LEU A 77 3.68 -2.77 12.59
C LEU A 77 2.62 -1.69 12.38
N VAL A 78 1.69 -1.87 11.44
CA VAL A 78 0.62 -0.89 11.17
C VAL A 78 -0.36 -0.74 12.34
N VAL A 79 -0.45 -1.73 13.22
CA VAL A 79 -1.31 -1.73 14.43
C VAL A 79 -0.51 -1.64 15.73
N ALA A 80 0.81 -1.43 15.64
CA ALA A 80 1.67 -1.23 16.80
C ALA A 80 1.41 0.12 17.46
N ASP A 81 2.01 0.34 18.64
CA ASP A 81 1.81 1.52 19.47
C ASP A 81 2.61 2.74 18.95
N TYR A 82 2.30 3.18 17.72
CA TYR A 82 2.81 4.42 17.15
C TYR A 82 1.80 5.55 17.33
N ASP A 83 2.29 6.77 17.57
CA ASP A 83 1.45 7.97 17.63
C ASP A 83 1.06 8.46 16.21
N LEU A 84 1.93 8.22 15.22
CA LEU A 84 1.83 8.75 13.86
C LEU A 84 2.43 7.77 12.85
N ILE A 85 1.68 7.50 11.77
CA ILE A 85 2.14 6.79 10.58
C ILE A 85 2.17 7.76 9.41
N ILE A 86 3.32 7.84 8.73
CA ILE A 86 3.49 8.64 7.50
C ILE A 86 3.80 7.69 6.35
N THR A 87 3.05 7.81 5.25
CA THR A 87 3.34 7.07 4.02
C THR A 87 3.88 8.00 2.95
N LEU A 88 4.98 7.59 2.31
CA LEU A 88 5.54 8.28 1.16
C LEU A 88 5.20 7.46 -0.10
N GLY A 89 4.31 7.98 -0.94
CA GLY A 89 3.78 7.29 -2.12
C GLY A 89 3.97 8.09 -3.40
N GLY A 90 3.77 7.45 -4.55
CA GLY A 90 3.74 8.11 -5.85
C GLY A 90 2.59 7.60 -6.72
N THR A 91 1.89 8.51 -7.39
CA THR A 91 0.85 8.20 -8.38
C THR A 91 1.46 8.16 -9.78
N LEU A 92 1.35 7.01 -10.43
CA LEU A 92 1.66 6.77 -11.85
C LEU A 92 0.68 5.73 -12.40
N PRO A 93 0.38 5.68 -13.72
CA PRO A 93 -0.44 4.63 -14.28
C PRO A 93 0.06 3.23 -13.89
N HIS A 94 -0.83 2.34 -13.48
CA HIS A 94 -0.50 1.03 -12.94
C HIS A 94 -1.46 -0.02 -13.50
N GLU A 95 -0.91 -1.14 -13.97
CA GLU A 95 -1.64 -2.17 -14.71
C GLU A 95 -2.68 -2.92 -13.88
N ALA A 96 -2.41 -3.12 -12.58
CA ALA A 96 -3.33 -3.83 -11.68
C ALA A 96 -4.32 -2.95 -10.89
N ALA A 97 -4.14 -1.63 -10.87
CA ALA A 97 -4.91 -0.74 -9.98
C ALA A 97 -5.39 0.57 -10.67
N GLY A 98 -5.08 0.73 -11.95
CA GLY A 98 -5.29 1.92 -12.74
C GLY A 98 -4.20 2.96 -12.51
N TYR A 99 -3.98 3.31 -11.24
CA TYR A 99 -2.85 4.13 -10.78
C TYR A 99 -2.10 3.47 -9.61
N ALA A 100 -0.87 3.87 -9.33
CA ALA A 100 -0.19 3.58 -8.08
C ALA A 100 -0.67 4.54 -6.98
N GLY A 101 0.06 4.65 -5.87
CA GLY A 101 -0.23 5.63 -4.82
C GLY A 101 -1.45 5.32 -3.97
N GLY A 102 -1.76 6.26 -3.07
CA GLY A 102 -2.88 6.16 -2.13
C GLY A 102 -2.81 4.92 -1.25
N LEU A 103 -3.96 4.26 -1.09
CA LEU A 103 -4.12 3.08 -0.22
C LEU A 103 -3.31 1.84 -0.67
N LYS A 104 -2.75 1.85 -1.90
CA LYS A 104 -1.93 0.75 -2.43
C LYS A 104 -0.69 0.44 -1.59
N VAL A 105 -0.19 1.43 -0.83
CA VAL A 105 0.94 1.25 0.10
C VAL A 105 0.61 0.25 1.22
N PHE A 106 -0.66 0.14 1.62
CA PHE A 106 -1.13 -0.83 2.59
C PHE A 106 -1.52 -2.14 1.90
N PHE A 107 -2.41 -2.02 0.92
CA PHE A 107 -3.01 -3.14 0.20
C PHE A 107 -2.70 -3.01 -1.30
N PRO A 108 -1.69 -3.71 -1.85
CA PRO A 108 -0.97 -4.84 -1.25
C PRO A 108 0.43 -4.50 -0.69
N GLY A 109 0.85 -3.23 -0.61
CA GLY A 109 2.26 -2.86 -0.37
C GLY A 109 2.91 -3.44 0.90
N ILE A 110 2.13 -3.69 1.96
CA ILE A 110 2.58 -4.38 3.18
C ILE A 110 1.69 -5.59 3.51
N SER A 111 1.13 -6.23 2.49
CA SER A 111 0.18 -7.34 2.64
C SER A 111 0.81 -8.71 2.47
N GLY A 112 0.19 -9.73 3.06
CA GLY A 112 0.59 -11.13 2.92
C GLY A 112 0.30 -11.75 1.54
N PRO A 113 0.76 -12.98 1.26
CA PRO A 113 0.68 -13.59 -0.07
C PRO A 113 -0.76 -13.76 -0.57
N GLY A 114 -1.69 -14.18 0.30
CA GLY A 114 -3.09 -14.40 -0.11
C GLY A 114 -3.80 -13.12 -0.58
N VAL A 115 -3.44 -11.96 -0.01
CA VAL A 115 -3.91 -10.66 -0.49
C VAL A 115 -3.33 -10.37 -1.86
N ILE A 116 -2.01 -10.50 -2.01
CA ILE A 116 -1.29 -10.18 -3.23
C ILE A 116 -1.84 -11.04 -4.38
N ASP A 117 -1.91 -12.35 -4.20
CA ASP A 117 -2.32 -13.29 -5.24
C ASP A 117 -3.74 -13.01 -5.72
N LEU A 118 -4.70 -12.90 -4.80
CA LEU A 118 -6.11 -12.73 -5.15
C LEU A 118 -6.42 -11.35 -5.72
N LEU A 119 -5.74 -10.29 -5.26
CA LEU A 119 -5.87 -8.96 -5.85
C LEU A 119 -5.39 -8.97 -7.31
N HIS A 120 -4.21 -9.55 -7.59
CA HIS A 120 -3.70 -9.61 -8.95
C HIS A 120 -4.55 -10.50 -9.85
N TRP A 121 -5.14 -11.57 -9.31
CA TRP A 121 -6.10 -12.39 -10.04
C TRP A 121 -7.38 -11.62 -10.38
N ALA A 122 -7.93 -10.86 -9.44
CA ALA A 122 -9.08 -9.99 -9.71
C ALA A 122 -8.75 -8.94 -10.79
N ALA A 123 -7.57 -8.32 -10.71
CA ALA A 123 -7.14 -7.33 -11.69
C ALA A 123 -6.96 -7.91 -13.11
N VAL A 124 -6.37 -9.11 -13.24
CA VAL A 124 -6.16 -9.71 -14.57
C VAL A 124 -7.47 -10.15 -15.22
N LEU A 125 -8.47 -10.56 -14.43
CA LEU A 125 -9.80 -10.92 -14.93
C LEU A 125 -10.55 -9.73 -15.54
N ILE A 126 -10.37 -8.53 -14.97
CA ILE A 126 -10.90 -7.27 -15.54
C ILE A 126 -10.10 -6.89 -16.80
N GLY A 127 -8.77 -7.02 -16.72
CA GLY A 127 -7.86 -6.84 -17.85
C GLY A 127 -7.23 -5.45 -17.96
N ILE A 128 -5.93 -5.43 -18.28
CA ILE A 128 -5.11 -4.21 -18.34
C ILE A 128 -5.73 -3.09 -19.20
N PRO A 129 -6.23 -3.35 -20.44
CA PRO A 129 -6.79 -2.28 -21.27
C PRO A 129 -7.99 -1.55 -20.66
N GLN A 130 -8.68 -2.18 -19.70
CA GLN A 130 -9.81 -1.59 -18.99
C GLN A 130 -9.39 -0.91 -17.68
N ILE A 131 -8.26 -1.31 -17.10
CA ILE A 131 -7.78 -0.80 -15.81
C ILE A 131 -6.82 0.37 -15.97
N ILE A 132 -5.78 0.23 -16.79
CA ILE A 132 -4.62 1.13 -16.73
C ILE A 132 -5.01 2.59 -17.00
N GLY A 133 -4.60 3.50 -16.11
CA GLY A 133 -4.91 4.92 -16.23
C GLY A 133 -6.34 5.32 -15.84
N THR A 134 -7.13 4.41 -15.25
CA THR A 134 -8.45 4.74 -14.67
C THR A 134 -8.35 4.98 -13.16
N VAL A 135 -9.07 6.00 -12.67
CA VAL A 135 -9.09 6.33 -11.23
C VAL A 135 -9.95 5.32 -10.47
N ASP A 136 -11.20 5.16 -10.93
CA ASP A 136 -12.16 4.21 -10.39
C ASP A 136 -12.22 2.97 -11.27
N ASN A 137 -11.95 1.81 -10.67
CA ASN A 137 -12.05 0.50 -11.30
C ASN A 137 -12.28 -0.58 -10.24
N PRO A 138 -12.77 -1.78 -10.61
CA PRO A 138 -13.12 -2.78 -9.61
C PRO A 138 -11.93 -3.27 -8.78
N ALA A 139 -10.71 -3.33 -9.35
CA ALA A 139 -9.51 -3.67 -8.58
C ALA A 139 -9.18 -2.59 -7.53
N ARG A 140 -9.38 -1.31 -7.85
CA ARG A 140 -9.27 -0.21 -6.89
C ARG A 140 -10.31 -0.32 -5.76
N GLU A 141 -11.53 -0.70 -6.08
CA GLU A 141 -12.58 -0.91 -5.07
C GLU A 141 -12.20 -2.06 -4.12
N VAL A 142 -11.56 -3.12 -4.61
CA VAL A 142 -10.99 -4.19 -3.75
C VAL A 142 -9.88 -3.65 -2.85
N ILE A 143 -8.96 -2.82 -3.37
CA ILE A 143 -7.91 -2.17 -2.57
C ILE A 143 -8.52 -1.29 -1.47
N ASN A 144 -9.52 -0.49 -1.82
CA ASN A 144 -10.21 0.42 -0.90
C ASN A 144 -10.92 -0.38 0.21
N GLN A 145 -11.67 -1.43 -0.17
CA GLN A 145 -12.36 -2.31 0.76
C GLN A 145 -11.39 -3.06 1.68
N GLY A 146 -10.28 -3.58 1.16
CA GLY A 146 -9.25 -4.21 2.00
C GLY A 146 -8.63 -3.22 2.97
N SER A 147 -8.38 -2.01 2.51
CA SER A 147 -7.76 -0.97 3.33
C SER A 147 -8.67 -0.40 4.40
N SER A 148 -10.00 -0.39 4.21
CA SER A 148 -10.92 0.06 5.26
C SER A 148 -10.79 -0.82 6.52
N TYR A 149 -10.70 -2.14 6.37
CA TYR A 149 -10.44 -3.06 7.49
C TYR A 149 -9.10 -2.79 8.18
N ILE A 150 -8.08 -2.38 7.42
CA ILE A 150 -6.77 -2.00 8.01
C ILE A 150 -6.95 -0.74 8.84
N PHE A 151 -7.56 0.31 8.28
CA PHE A 151 -7.77 1.59 8.96
C PHE A 151 -8.65 1.47 10.20
N ASP A 152 -9.60 0.52 10.24
CA ASP A 152 -10.39 0.22 11.43
C ASP A 152 -9.53 -0.30 12.61
N GLN A 153 -8.35 -0.86 12.33
CA GLN A 153 -7.41 -1.35 13.35
C GLN A 153 -6.29 -0.36 13.68
N ILE A 154 -6.02 0.64 12.83
CA ILE A 154 -4.97 1.64 13.08
C ILE A 154 -5.43 2.61 14.17
N LYS A 155 -4.63 2.73 15.22
CA LYS A 155 -4.87 3.70 16.31
C LYS A 155 -4.14 5.03 16.10
N ALA A 156 -3.02 4.98 15.39
CA ALA A 156 -2.18 6.13 15.08
C ALA A 156 -2.91 7.12 14.17
N SER A 157 -2.55 8.40 14.25
CA SER A 157 -2.86 9.30 13.14
C SER A 157 -2.11 8.83 11.90
N THR A 158 -2.75 8.82 10.73
CA THR A 158 -2.13 8.35 9.49
C THR A 158 -2.18 9.43 8.42
N ILE A 159 -1.03 9.77 7.84
CA ILE A 159 -0.89 10.85 6.86
C ILE A 159 -0.23 10.32 5.59
N SER A 160 -0.84 10.62 4.44
CA SER A 160 -0.30 10.37 3.12
C SER A 160 0.47 11.58 2.62
N PHE A 161 1.67 11.34 2.11
CA PHE A 161 2.42 12.27 1.26
C PHE A 161 2.53 11.61 -0.10
N ASN A 162 1.61 11.95 -1.00
CA ASN A 162 1.50 11.32 -2.31
C ASN A 162 2.05 12.22 -3.40
N MET A 163 3.05 11.72 -4.13
CA MET A 163 3.83 12.48 -5.09
C MET A 163 3.36 12.24 -6.52
N VAL A 164 3.44 13.28 -7.34
CA VAL A 164 3.36 13.18 -8.80
C VAL A 164 4.64 13.76 -9.37
N PHE A 165 5.24 13.05 -10.31
CA PHE A 165 6.51 13.42 -10.93
C PHE A 165 6.56 12.99 -12.39
N GLU A 166 7.38 13.69 -13.17
CA GLU A 166 7.86 13.22 -14.47
C GLU A 166 9.26 12.63 -14.30
N GLU A 167 9.66 11.75 -15.20
CA GLU A 167 11.02 11.21 -15.25
C GLU A 167 11.50 11.19 -16.69
N GLU A 168 12.60 11.90 -16.95
CA GLU A 168 13.36 11.81 -18.20
C GLU A 168 14.78 11.31 -17.89
N HIS A 169 15.72 12.24 -17.66
CA HIS A 169 17.08 11.95 -17.20
C HIS A 169 17.21 12.05 -15.67
N GLN A 170 16.22 12.66 -15.03
CA GLN A 170 16.10 12.86 -13.59
C GLN A 170 14.62 12.95 -13.23
N VAL A 171 14.30 12.71 -11.95
CA VAL A 171 12.96 12.90 -11.41
C VAL A 171 12.64 14.40 -11.32
N ILE A 172 11.52 14.82 -11.89
CA ILE A 172 11.03 16.20 -11.87
C ILE A 172 9.73 16.24 -11.05
N PRO A 173 9.76 16.70 -9.79
CA PRO A 173 8.56 16.81 -8.97
C PRO A 173 7.52 17.75 -9.60
N LYS A 174 6.27 17.30 -9.68
CA LYS A 174 5.15 18.09 -10.23
C LYS A 174 4.05 18.39 -9.22
N GLY A 175 3.88 17.51 -8.24
CA GLY A 175 2.87 17.68 -7.20
C GLY A 175 3.19 16.87 -5.94
N LEU A 176 2.73 17.39 -4.81
CA LEU A 176 2.71 16.70 -3.53
C LEU A 176 1.35 16.96 -2.90
N TYR A 177 0.55 15.90 -2.79
CA TYR A 177 -0.78 15.94 -2.19
C TYR A 177 -0.72 15.28 -0.82
N ILE A 178 -1.31 15.96 0.17
CA ILE A 178 -1.28 15.51 1.56
C ILE A 178 -2.72 15.23 2.00
N GLY A 179 -2.95 14.03 2.54
CA GLY A 179 -4.24 13.60 3.04
C GLY A 179 -4.09 12.90 4.38
N ALA A 180 -5.12 12.96 5.22
CA ALA A 180 -5.13 12.30 6.52
C ALA A 180 -6.30 11.30 6.64
N GLY A 181 -6.03 10.17 7.30
CA GLY A 181 -7.00 9.09 7.46
C GLY A 181 -7.40 8.43 6.14
N TYR A 182 -8.32 7.47 6.21
CA TYR A 182 -8.74 6.67 5.06
C TYR A 182 -9.21 7.53 3.87
N ASN A 183 -10.11 8.48 4.09
CA ASN A 183 -10.63 9.35 3.02
C ASN A 183 -9.55 10.25 2.43
N GLY A 184 -8.64 10.79 3.26
CA GLY A 184 -7.54 11.62 2.75
C GLY A 184 -6.58 10.83 1.86
N PHE A 185 -6.41 9.53 2.09
CA PHE A 185 -5.65 8.67 1.16
C PHE A 185 -6.34 8.46 -0.17
N ILE A 186 -7.68 8.48 -0.22
CA ILE A 186 -8.46 8.37 -1.47
C ILE A 186 -8.41 9.68 -2.25
N GLU A 187 -8.56 10.81 -1.56
CA GLU A 187 -8.57 12.14 -2.20
C GLU A 187 -7.19 12.60 -2.71
N ALA A 188 -6.10 12.06 -2.14
CA ALA A 188 -4.73 12.51 -2.43
C ALA A 188 -4.04 11.78 -3.60
N TYR A 189 -4.68 10.80 -4.26
CA TYR A 189 -4.05 10.01 -5.35
C TYR A 189 -4.69 10.20 -6.71
#